data_AF-A0A260ZWX3-F1
#
_entry.id   AF-A0A260ZWX3-F1
#
_cell.length_a   1.000
_cell.length_b   1.000
_cell.length_c   1.000
_cell.angle_alpha   90.00
_cell.angle_beta   90.00
_cell.angle_gamma   90.00
#
_symmetry.space_group_name_H-M   'P 1'
#
loop_
_entity.id
_entity.type
_entity.pdbx_description
1 polymer ?
#
loop_
_entity_poly.entity_id
_entity_poly.type
_entity_poly.pdbx_seq_one_letter_code
_entity_poly.pdbx_strand_id
1 'polypeptide(L)'
;MSNVTSVHNNTKWNIIPTSEVSLCVDPKHPNSLTHWVLSHEPSSTKLYPCSYAAPEKLRKDLNIAYFLIDHEDLMTVYELEKEFSYNTYQYWGDSFSSILQFTHMIDMVGMVAEESRRKKMYLRTIPAVPMGDNTLGESRVFVEEISAMIPILREHQGNSFEKPEAEQQKISNRFNPANNSGLIQTITLSQLKNLLEEYDIDKSLLTLVDDPTYLIGWKSLEKTGAPFKMLSHSGAAIISKEQGTLHLFQSLICGVYWDGVPTKEKVQIANIIHACATLGQGIYLWYEAIVSSVIQIRKAFRHIYADRKATFDVMYHKVAPTEIVPYSEYEEITKHFHLPLYTFSNFQVPNLEIWSLRPLLIIGWIHSFVKDDARMKMFILSFAKTSISGLLLAIPENRRTLIADITMDAVTIMNNLFDSKDEKVKGKTVDSTQKKHQFKKTTKKNNQLTADIDHAQG
;
A
#
# COMPACT_ATOMS: atom_id res chain seq x y z
N MET A 1 22.46 -4.92 -37.64
CA MET A 1 21.32 -5.15 -36.73
C MET A 1 20.11 -5.40 -37.62
N SER A 2 19.75 -6.67 -37.81
CA SER A 2 18.56 -7.06 -38.56
C SER A 2 17.32 -6.58 -37.80
N ASN A 3 16.39 -5.93 -38.49
CA ASN A 3 15.05 -5.65 -37.97
C ASN A 3 14.36 -7.00 -37.71
N VAL A 4 14.45 -7.50 -36.47
CA VAL A 4 13.57 -8.57 -36.00
C VAL A 4 12.18 -7.95 -35.91
N THR A 5 11.33 -8.24 -36.89
CA THR A 5 9.89 -7.97 -36.78
C THR A 5 9.39 -8.75 -35.56
N SER A 6 9.09 -8.04 -34.47
CA SER A 6 8.48 -8.65 -33.29
C SER A 6 7.13 -9.27 -33.68
N VAL A 7 7.02 -10.57 -33.43
CA VAL A 7 5.85 -11.39 -33.80
C VAL A 7 4.71 -11.15 -32.82
N HIS A 8 5.02 -10.84 -31.56
CA HIS A 8 4.06 -10.87 -30.46
C HIS A 8 3.61 -9.49 -29.97
N ASN A 9 3.98 -8.40 -30.65
CA ASN A 9 3.58 -7.04 -30.28
C ASN A 9 2.06 -6.88 -30.07
N ASN A 10 1.24 -7.48 -30.93
CA ASN A 10 -0.21 -7.32 -30.88
C ASN A 10 -0.94 -8.28 -29.94
N THR A 11 -0.25 -9.24 -29.32
CA THR A 11 -0.89 -10.16 -28.38
C THR A 11 -1.21 -9.45 -27.07
N LYS A 12 -2.25 -9.93 -26.38
CA LYS A 12 -2.76 -9.38 -25.11
C LYS A 12 -2.68 -10.45 -24.03
N TRP A 13 -2.37 -10.03 -22.80
CA TRP A 13 -2.46 -10.89 -21.63
C TRP A 13 -3.90 -11.10 -21.20
N ASN A 14 -4.13 -12.22 -20.50
CA ASN A 14 -5.38 -12.50 -19.84
C ASN A 14 -5.45 -11.71 -18.52
N ILE A 15 -6.66 -11.41 -18.07
CA ILE A 15 -6.90 -10.71 -16.80
C ILE A 15 -8.00 -11.46 -16.07
N ILE A 16 -7.79 -11.75 -14.80
CA ILE A 16 -8.84 -12.18 -13.88
C ILE A 16 -9.24 -10.94 -13.07
N PRO A 17 -10.37 -10.29 -13.39
CA PRO A 17 -10.73 -9.03 -12.74
C PRO A 17 -11.27 -9.27 -11.33
N THR A 18 -10.91 -8.38 -10.40
CA THR A 18 -11.34 -8.50 -8.98
C THR A 18 -12.85 -8.47 -8.78
N SER A 19 -13.61 -7.89 -9.73
CA SER A 19 -15.08 -7.91 -9.71
C SER A 19 -15.70 -9.30 -9.96
N GLU A 20 -14.94 -10.23 -10.54
CA GLU A 20 -15.42 -11.56 -10.97
C GLU A 20 -14.87 -12.70 -10.10
N VAL A 21 -14.15 -12.36 -9.03
CA VAL A 21 -13.54 -13.35 -8.14
C VAL A 21 -14.16 -13.38 -6.76
N SER A 22 -14.26 -14.58 -6.20
CA SER A 22 -14.53 -14.81 -4.78
C SER A 22 -13.24 -15.22 -4.08
N LEU A 23 -12.83 -14.43 -3.08
CA LEU A 23 -11.65 -14.73 -2.25
C LEU A 23 -12.09 -15.24 -0.88
N CYS A 24 -11.86 -16.52 -0.64
CA CYS A 24 -12.21 -17.21 0.59
C CYS A 24 -10.94 -17.46 1.43
N VAL A 25 -10.83 -16.80 2.59
CA VAL A 25 -9.78 -17.07 3.58
C VAL A 25 -10.25 -18.20 4.50
N ASP A 26 -9.36 -19.13 4.83
CA ASP A 26 -9.67 -20.23 5.74
C ASP A 26 -10.10 -19.67 7.12
N PRO A 27 -11.33 -19.95 7.59
CA PRO A 27 -11.80 -19.50 8.90
C PRO A 27 -10.96 -19.98 10.09
N LYS A 28 -10.22 -21.09 9.94
CA LYS A 28 -9.29 -21.58 10.97
C LYS A 28 -8.01 -20.74 11.04
N HIS A 29 -7.71 -20.00 9.98
CA HIS A 29 -6.50 -19.20 9.83
C HIS A 29 -6.82 -17.77 9.33
N PRO A 30 -7.66 -17.00 10.05
CA PRO A 30 -8.23 -15.74 9.56
C PRO A 30 -7.21 -14.62 9.29
N ASN A 31 -6.00 -14.74 9.86
CA ASN A 31 -4.91 -13.78 9.69
C ASN A 31 -3.80 -14.30 8.76
N SER A 32 -4.00 -15.44 8.11
CA SER A 32 -2.99 -16.06 7.25
C SER A 32 -2.97 -15.43 5.86
N LEU A 33 -1.77 -15.21 5.34
CA LEU A 33 -1.54 -14.76 3.96
C LEU A 33 -1.39 -15.95 2.99
N THR A 34 -1.42 -17.18 3.49
CA THR A 34 -1.18 -18.40 2.71
C THR A 34 -2.31 -19.43 2.84
N HIS A 35 -3.42 -19.11 3.51
CA HIS A 35 -4.56 -20.02 3.64
C HIS A 35 -5.82 -19.36 3.06
N TRP A 36 -5.88 -19.34 1.73
CA TRP A 36 -6.99 -18.77 0.98
C TRP A 36 -7.14 -19.49 -0.36
N VAL A 37 -8.34 -19.39 -0.93
CA VAL A 37 -8.66 -19.85 -2.29
C VAL A 37 -9.33 -18.69 -3.02
N LEU A 38 -8.86 -18.41 -4.23
CA LEU A 38 -9.48 -17.44 -5.13
C LEU A 38 -10.20 -18.21 -6.23
N SER A 39 -11.50 -18.01 -6.37
CA SER A 39 -12.31 -18.64 -7.42
C SER A 39 -12.78 -17.59 -8.41
N HIS A 40 -12.54 -17.82 -9.69
CA HIS A 40 -13.02 -17.01 -10.80
C HIS A 40 -14.19 -17.74 -11.46
N GLU A 41 -15.42 -17.29 -11.14
CA GLU A 41 -16.65 -17.98 -11.55
C GLU A 41 -16.79 -18.13 -13.08
N PRO A 42 -16.54 -17.09 -13.91
CA PRO A 42 -16.74 -17.18 -15.36
C PRO A 42 -15.93 -18.28 -16.05
N SER A 43 -14.70 -18.54 -15.60
CA SER A 43 -13.85 -19.59 -16.16
C SER A 43 -13.79 -20.86 -15.30
N SER A 44 -14.48 -20.88 -14.15
CA SER A 44 -14.36 -21.94 -13.12
C SER A 44 -12.90 -22.16 -12.65
N THR A 45 -12.02 -21.17 -12.83
CA THR A 45 -10.62 -21.27 -12.42
C THR A 45 -10.51 -21.07 -10.92
N LYS A 46 -9.76 -21.94 -10.25
CA LYS A 46 -9.40 -21.77 -8.83
C LYS A 46 -7.91 -21.59 -8.71
N LEU A 47 -7.50 -20.57 -7.97
CA LEU A 47 -6.11 -20.25 -7.69
C LEU A 47 -5.81 -20.42 -6.20
N TYR A 48 -4.59 -20.87 -5.95
CA TYR A 48 -4.08 -21.19 -4.62
C TYR A 48 -2.66 -20.62 -4.47
N PRO A 49 -2.22 -20.31 -3.24
CA PRO A 49 -0.81 -20.26 -2.92
C PRO A 49 -0.14 -21.58 -3.29
N CYS A 50 1.05 -21.55 -3.89
CA CYS A 50 1.82 -22.76 -4.18
C CYS A 50 2.09 -23.64 -2.95
N SER A 51 2.13 -23.05 -1.75
CA SER A 51 2.27 -23.79 -0.49
C SER A 51 1.14 -24.81 -0.24
N TYR A 52 -0.02 -24.70 -0.91
CA TYR A 52 -1.07 -25.72 -0.86
C TYR A 52 -0.64 -27.06 -1.49
N ALA A 53 0.20 -27.00 -2.52
CA ALA A 53 0.71 -28.19 -3.17
C ALA A 53 1.88 -28.82 -2.40
N ALA A 54 2.58 -28.05 -1.55
CA ALA A 54 3.62 -28.62 -0.71
C ALA A 54 3.03 -29.59 0.34
N PRO A 55 3.67 -30.76 0.58
CA PRO A 55 3.22 -31.71 1.59
C PRO A 55 3.11 -31.06 2.97
N GLU A 56 1.97 -31.24 3.65
CA GLU A 56 1.66 -30.51 4.89
C GLU A 56 2.73 -30.69 5.98
N LYS A 57 3.30 -31.89 6.08
CA LYS A 57 4.36 -32.24 7.04
C LYS A 57 5.65 -31.46 6.83
N LEU A 58 5.90 -30.95 5.61
CA LEU A 58 7.15 -30.29 5.22
C LEU A 58 7.03 -28.76 5.18
N ARG A 59 5.81 -28.22 5.10
CA ARG A 59 5.57 -26.77 4.88
C ARG A 59 6.24 -25.85 5.90
N LYS A 60 6.44 -26.30 7.14
CA LYS A 60 7.03 -25.48 8.21
C LYS A 60 8.55 -25.39 8.13
N ASP A 61 9.17 -26.37 7.52
CA ASP A 61 10.62 -26.52 7.48
C ASP A 61 11.19 -26.07 6.13
N LEU A 62 10.38 -26.14 5.07
CA LEU A 62 10.76 -25.72 3.72
C LEU A 62 10.71 -24.20 3.54
N ASN A 63 11.73 -23.67 2.86
CA ASN A 63 11.71 -22.30 2.34
C ASN A 63 10.93 -22.28 1.01
N ILE A 64 9.63 -22.04 1.10
CA ILE A 64 8.72 -22.05 -0.05
C ILE A 64 8.59 -20.63 -0.60
N ALA A 65 8.96 -20.44 -1.87
CA ALA A 65 8.66 -19.21 -2.60
C ALA A 65 7.14 -19.01 -2.70
N TYR A 66 6.70 -17.81 -3.03
CA TYR A 66 5.28 -17.49 -3.14
C TYR A 66 4.91 -17.09 -4.56
N PHE A 67 4.07 -17.92 -5.16
CA PHE A 67 3.48 -17.75 -6.48
C PHE A 67 2.12 -18.45 -6.53
N LEU A 68 1.35 -18.17 -7.59
CA LEU A 68 0.02 -18.71 -7.78
C LEU A 68 0.05 -20.02 -8.58
N ILE A 69 -0.73 -20.99 -8.15
CA ILE A 69 -0.97 -22.25 -8.85
C ILE A 69 -2.48 -22.41 -9.06
N ASP A 70 -2.87 -23.13 -10.10
CA ASP A 70 -4.28 -23.47 -10.31
C ASP A 70 -4.64 -24.86 -9.80
N HIS A 71 -5.91 -25.24 -9.95
CA HIS A 71 -6.39 -26.55 -9.53
C HIS A 71 -5.68 -27.69 -10.28
N GLU A 72 -5.35 -27.50 -11.55
CA GLU A 72 -4.73 -28.54 -12.34
C GLU A 72 -3.28 -28.77 -11.87
N ASP A 73 -2.53 -27.70 -11.57
CA ASP A 73 -1.19 -27.78 -10.95
C ASP A 73 -1.24 -28.55 -9.62
N LEU A 74 -2.24 -28.25 -8.79
CA LEU A 74 -2.42 -28.89 -7.48
C LEU A 74 -2.67 -30.41 -7.62
N MET A 75 -3.50 -30.80 -8.60
CA MET A 75 -3.78 -32.22 -8.86
C MET A 75 -2.54 -32.99 -9.34
N THR A 76 -1.75 -32.38 -10.22
CA THR A 76 -0.48 -32.96 -10.69
C THR A 76 0.47 -33.25 -9.52
N VAL A 77 0.58 -32.33 -8.56
CA VAL A 77 1.43 -32.55 -7.38
C VAL A 77 0.89 -33.66 -6.48
N TYR A 78 -0.42 -33.76 -6.30
CA TYR A 78 -1.02 -34.86 -5.51
C TYR A 78 -0.83 -36.24 -6.16
N GLU A 79 -0.80 -36.31 -7.48
CA GLU A 79 -0.51 -37.55 -8.21
C GLU A 79 0.95 -37.95 -8.02
N LEU A 80 1.88 -37.00 -8.18
CA LEU A 80 3.30 -37.20 -7.91
C LEU A 80 3.55 -37.69 -6.47
N GLU A 81 2.90 -37.09 -5.47
CA GLU A 81 3.07 -37.50 -4.07
C GLU A 81 2.64 -38.96 -3.82
N LYS A 82 1.64 -39.46 -4.55
CA LYS A 82 1.18 -40.85 -4.44
C LYS A 82 2.15 -41.83 -5.11
N GLU A 83 2.68 -41.48 -6.27
CA GLU A 83 3.56 -42.36 -7.05
C GLU A 83 4.97 -42.43 -6.45
N PHE A 84 5.51 -41.31 -5.97
CA PHE A 84 6.84 -41.23 -5.40
C PHE A 84 6.78 -41.32 -3.87
N SER A 85 6.61 -42.54 -3.35
CA SER A 85 6.54 -42.81 -1.90
C SER A 85 7.86 -42.52 -1.14
N TYR A 86 8.96 -42.27 -1.87
CA TYR A 86 10.28 -41.91 -1.35
C TYR A 86 10.59 -40.43 -1.62
N ASN A 87 9.77 -39.55 -1.05
CA ASN A 87 9.98 -38.12 -1.11
C ASN A 87 11.12 -37.68 -0.19
N THR A 88 12.29 -37.38 -0.76
CA THR A 88 13.33 -36.69 -0.02
C THR A 88 12.89 -35.24 0.19
N TYR A 89 12.96 -34.78 1.43
CA TYR A 89 12.75 -33.38 1.83
C TYR A 89 13.36 -32.37 0.83
N GLN A 90 14.55 -32.71 0.32
CA GLN A 90 15.29 -31.94 -0.64
C GLN A 90 14.56 -31.76 -1.98
N TYR A 91 13.97 -32.83 -2.54
CA TYR A 91 13.25 -32.74 -3.82
C TYR A 91 12.09 -31.72 -3.76
N TRP A 92 11.26 -31.80 -2.71
CA TRP A 92 10.18 -30.84 -2.52
C TRP A 92 10.69 -29.44 -2.20
N GLY A 93 11.73 -29.33 -1.36
CA GLY A 93 12.35 -28.04 -1.07
C GLY A 93 12.85 -27.33 -2.33
N ASP A 94 13.56 -28.05 -3.20
CA ASP A 94 14.08 -27.52 -4.45
C ASP A 94 12.93 -27.15 -5.40
N SER A 95 11.92 -28.01 -5.53
CA SER A 95 10.76 -27.78 -6.42
C SER A 95 9.93 -26.55 -6.02
N PHE A 96 9.77 -26.30 -4.71
CA PHE A 96 9.00 -25.17 -4.20
C PHE A 96 9.85 -23.92 -3.91
N SER A 97 11.17 -23.97 -4.13
CA SER A 97 12.08 -22.86 -3.87
C SER A 97 11.93 -21.67 -4.83
N SER A 98 11.34 -21.90 -6.01
CA SER A 98 11.09 -20.86 -7.02
C SER A 98 10.00 -21.28 -8.01
N ILE A 99 9.40 -20.31 -8.70
CA ILE A 99 8.42 -20.58 -9.77
C ILE A 99 9.04 -21.35 -10.94
N LEU A 100 10.33 -21.15 -11.21
CA LEU A 100 11.05 -21.84 -12.29
C LEU A 100 11.11 -23.35 -12.02
N GLN A 101 11.61 -23.73 -10.85
CA GLN A 101 11.74 -25.14 -10.45
C GLN A 101 10.37 -25.83 -10.42
N PHE A 102 9.36 -25.17 -9.87
CA PHE A 102 7.99 -25.69 -9.86
C PHE A 102 7.44 -25.86 -11.29
N THR A 103 7.69 -24.90 -12.18
CA THR A 103 7.25 -24.98 -13.58
C THR A 103 7.88 -26.17 -14.29
N HIS A 104 9.20 -26.35 -14.15
CA HIS A 104 9.90 -27.48 -14.77
C HIS A 104 9.38 -28.82 -14.26
N MET A 105 9.05 -28.91 -12.97
CA MET A 105 8.41 -30.10 -12.42
C MET A 105 7.05 -30.37 -13.08
N ILE A 106 6.15 -29.39 -13.15
CA ILE A 106 4.82 -29.57 -13.77
C ILE A 106 4.91 -29.90 -15.27
N ASP A 107 5.76 -29.18 -16.00
CA ASP A 107 5.96 -29.39 -17.44
C ASP A 107 6.55 -30.78 -17.73
N MET A 108 7.48 -31.27 -16.90
CA MET A 108 8.04 -32.62 -17.02
C MET A 108 6.94 -33.67 -16.91
N VAL A 109 6.03 -33.54 -15.93
CA VAL A 109 4.92 -34.48 -15.78
C VAL A 109 3.99 -34.44 -16.98
N GLY A 110 3.65 -33.24 -17.46
CA GLY A 110 2.85 -33.10 -18.69
C GLY A 110 3.48 -33.85 -19.85
N MET A 111 4.78 -33.65 -20.09
CA MET A 111 5.51 -34.34 -21.16
C MET A 111 5.49 -35.87 -21.02
N VAL A 112 5.66 -36.40 -19.80
CA VAL A 112 5.63 -37.85 -19.53
C VAL A 112 4.24 -38.43 -19.72
N ALA A 113 3.18 -37.68 -19.38
CA ALA A 113 1.79 -38.08 -19.56
C ALA A 113 1.32 -38.00 -21.02
N GLU A 114 2.17 -37.58 -21.97
CA GLU A 114 1.83 -37.25 -23.37
C GLU A 114 0.73 -36.19 -23.51
N GLU A 115 0.39 -35.53 -22.40
CA GLU A 115 -0.43 -34.34 -22.37
C GLU A 115 0.50 -33.19 -22.75
N SER A 116 0.33 -32.54 -23.90
CA SER A 116 1.14 -31.36 -24.28
C SER A 116 0.86 -30.14 -23.38
N ARG A 117 0.66 -30.36 -22.09
CA ARG A 117 0.25 -29.44 -21.06
C ARG A 117 1.47 -28.76 -20.47
N ARG A 118 1.38 -27.44 -20.41
CA ARG A 118 2.35 -26.55 -19.77
C ARG A 118 1.69 -25.89 -18.57
N LYS A 119 2.48 -25.57 -17.54
CA LYS A 119 2.01 -24.76 -16.43
C LYS A 119 1.50 -23.41 -16.93
N LYS A 120 0.29 -23.01 -16.52
CA LYS A 120 -0.24 -21.66 -16.75
C LYS A 120 0.47 -20.65 -15.84
N MET A 121 0.82 -19.49 -16.40
CA MET A 121 1.54 -18.42 -15.69
C MET A 121 0.57 -17.36 -15.18
N TYR A 122 0.59 -17.16 -13.87
CA TYR A 122 -0.22 -16.18 -13.16
C TYR A 122 0.70 -15.16 -12.49
N LEU A 123 0.62 -13.89 -12.91
CA LEU A 123 1.41 -12.79 -12.36
C LEU A 123 0.55 -11.95 -11.42
N ARG A 124 1.07 -11.70 -10.21
CA ARG A 124 0.37 -10.93 -9.19
C ARG A 124 0.45 -9.44 -9.51
N THR A 125 -0.71 -8.79 -9.53
CA THR A 125 -0.83 -7.34 -9.71
C THR A 125 -1.18 -6.66 -8.39
N ILE A 126 -0.54 -5.53 -8.13
CA ILE A 126 -0.92 -4.60 -7.07
C ILE A 126 -1.83 -3.56 -7.73
N PRO A 127 -3.13 -3.51 -7.38
CA PRO A 127 -4.03 -2.55 -7.98
C PRO A 127 -3.69 -1.13 -7.51
N ALA A 128 -3.98 -0.14 -8.36
CA ALA A 128 -3.89 1.25 -7.96
C ALA A 128 -5.01 1.61 -6.97
N VAL A 129 -4.72 2.52 -6.04
CA VAL A 129 -5.72 3.04 -5.10
C VAL A 129 -6.51 4.16 -5.79
N PRO A 130 -7.84 4.03 -5.99
CA PRO A 130 -8.62 5.09 -6.62
C PRO A 130 -8.81 6.28 -5.68
N MET A 131 -8.71 7.50 -6.19
CA MET A 131 -8.90 8.73 -5.39
C MET A 131 -10.36 9.21 -5.35
N GLY A 132 -11.26 8.62 -6.16
CA GLY A 132 -12.67 9.01 -6.22
C GLY A 132 -12.95 10.25 -7.09
N ASP A 133 -11.95 10.79 -7.76
CA ASP A 133 -12.02 11.92 -8.70
C ASP A 133 -11.85 11.50 -10.18
N ASN A 134 -12.09 10.21 -10.46
CA ASN A 134 -11.84 9.57 -11.75
C ASN A 134 -10.36 9.56 -12.20
N THR A 135 -9.40 9.92 -11.34
CA THR A 135 -7.98 9.72 -11.67
C THR A 135 -7.66 8.23 -11.71
N LEU A 136 -7.20 7.77 -12.87
CA LEU A 136 -6.77 6.39 -13.06
C LEU A 136 -5.31 6.26 -12.63
N GLY A 137 -5.09 5.69 -11.45
CA GLY A 137 -3.77 5.18 -11.08
C GLY A 137 -3.42 3.94 -11.90
N GLU A 138 -2.14 3.60 -11.94
CA GLU A 138 -1.66 2.45 -12.70
C GLU A 138 -1.25 1.29 -11.79
N SER A 139 -1.82 0.10 -12.06
CA SER A 139 -1.45 -1.13 -11.36
C SER A 139 0.03 -1.48 -11.59
N ARG A 140 0.57 -2.25 -10.64
CA ARG A 140 2.00 -2.57 -10.60
C ARG A 140 2.25 -4.05 -10.42
N VAL A 141 3.44 -4.50 -10.79
CA VAL A 141 3.88 -5.89 -10.71
C VAL A 141 5.28 -5.95 -10.12
N PHE A 142 5.61 -7.02 -9.41
CA PHE A 142 6.91 -7.20 -8.78
C PHE A 142 8.00 -7.49 -9.82
N VAL A 143 9.12 -6.77 -9.76
CA VAL A 143 10.26 -6.99 -10.67
C VAL A 143 10.79 -8.42 -10.55
N GLU A 144 10.87 -8.95 -9.33
CA GLU A 144 11.37 -10.30 -9.04
C GLU A 144 10.54 -11.40 -9.73
N GLU A 145 9.21 -11.23 -9.80
CA GLU A 145 8.35 -12.21 -10.46
C GLU A 145 8.53 -12.16 -11.97
N ILE A 146 8.57 -10.95 -12.53
CA ILE A 146 8.71 -10.74 -13.97
C ILE A 146 10.07 -11.25 -14.46
N SER A 147 11.14 -10.99 -13.69
CA SER A 147 12.48 -11.45 -14.04
C SER A 147 12.57 -12.98 -14.02
N ALA A 148 11.86 -13.65 -13.11
CA ALA A 148 11.76 -15.11 -13.08
C ALA A 148 10.85 -15.67 -14.19
N MET A 149 9.78 -14.98 -14.56
CA MET A 149 8.79 -15.46 -15.54
C MET A 149 9.24 -15.27 -17.00
N ILE A 150 9.95 -14.19 -17.35
CA ILE A 150 10.33 -13.93 -18.75
C ILE A 150 11.10 -15.10 -19.40
N PRO A 151 12.13 -15.70 -18.75
CA PRO A 151 12.81 -16.87 -19.30
C PRO A 151 11.89 -18.08 -19.50
N ILE A 152 10.96 -18.31 -18.57
CA ILE A 152 9.98 -19.40 -18.65
C ILE A 152 9.04 -19.21 -19.84
N LEU A 153 8.51 -17.99 -20.01
CA LEU A 153 7.61 -17.67 -21.12
C LEU A 153 8.30 -17.87 -22.48
N ARG A 154 9.58 -17.52 -22.59
CA ARG A 154 10.39 -17.79 -23.79
C ARG A 154 10.58 -19.26 -24.07
N GLU A 155 10.80 -20.06 -23.03
CA GLU A 155 10.86 -21.52 -23.14
C GLU A 155 9.52 -22.10 -23.63
N HIS A 156 8.40 -21.63 -23.08
CA HIS A 156 7.05 -22.03 -23.51
C HIS A 156 6.73 -21.65 -24.96
N GLN A 157 7.35 -20.58 -25.49
CA GLN A 157 7.30 -20.21 -26.91
C GLN A 157 8.26 -21.02 -27.80
N GLY A 158 9.01 -21.98 -27.25
CA GLY A 158 10.00 -22.76 -28.00
C GLY A 158 11.25 -21.97 -28.38
N ASN A 159 11.50 -20.84 -27.73
CA ASN A 159 12.59 -19.91 -28.05
C ASN A 159 13.38 -19.51 -26.79
N SER A 160 13.81 -20.50 -26.03
CA SER A 160 14.56 -20.35 -24.78
C SER A 160 15.82 -19.48 -24.95
N PHE A 161 16.16 -18.73 -23.91
CA PHE A 161 17.48 -18.08 -23.86
C PHE A 161 18.59 -19.10 -23.70
N GLU A 162 19.76 -18.81 -24.25
CA GLU A 162 20.97 -19.62 -24.00
C GLU A 162 21.40 -19.62 -22.52
N LYS A 163 21.16 -18.49 -21.83
CA LYS A 163 21.49 -18.30 -20.41
C LYS A 163 20.33 -17.64 -19.64
N PRO A 164 19.28 -18.41 -19.30
CA PRO A 164 18.09 -17.90 -18.61
C PRO A 164 18.40 -17.09 -17.34
N GLU A 165 19.33 -17.57 -16.51
CA GLU A 165 19.70 -16.94 -15.23
C GLU A 165 20.38 -15.58 -15.45
N ALA A 166 21.18 -15.46 -16.51
CA ALA A 166 21.85 -14.20 -16.86
C ALA A 166 20.84 -13.13 -17.31
N GLU A 167 19.81 -13.52 -18.07
CA GLU A 167 18.73 -12.60 -18.47
C GLU A 167 17.84 -12.22 -17.26
N GLN A 168 17.51 -13.17 -16.38
CA GLN A 168 16.81 -12.86 -15.13
C GLN A 168 17.60 -11.83 -14.31
N GLN A 169 18.91 -12.01 -14.14
CA GLN A 169 19.76 -11.07 -13.41
C GLN A 169 19.83 -9.71 -14.10
N LYS A 170 19.92 -9.67 -15.44
CA LYS A 170 19.92 -8.44 -16.22
C LYS A 170 18.64 -7.63 -16.04
N ILE A 171 17.47 -8.29 -16.08
CA ILE A 171 16.17 -7.64 -15.82
C ILE A 171 16.13 -7.11 -14.38
N SER A 172 16.54 -7.93 -13.41
CA SER A 172 16.55 -7.55 -11.99
C SER A 172 17.44 -6.33 -11.73
N ASN A 173 18.65 -6.32 -12.29
CA ASN A 173 19.62 -5.22 -12.17
C ASN A 173 19.16 -3.94 -12.88
N ARG A 174 18.42 -4.04 -13.99
CA ARG A 174 17.88 -2.87 -14.71
C ARG A 174 16.98 -2.04 -13.81
N PHE A 175 16.15 -2.69 -13.02
CA PHE A 175 15.21 -2.01 -12.13
C PHE A 175 15.77 -1.82 -10.72
N ASN A 176 16.73 -2.63 -10.27
CA ASN A 176 17.40 -2.49 -8.97
C ASN A 176 18.93 -2.33 -9.08
N PRO A 177 19.46 -1.29 -9.75
CA PRO A 177 20.88 -1.18 -10.10
C PRO A 177 21.81 -0.99 -8.90
N ALA A 178 21.31 -0.51 -7.77
CA ALA A 178 22.09 -0.31 -6.55
C ALA A 178 22.18 -1.58 -5.67
N ASN A 179 21.54 -2.68 -6.08
CA ASN A 179 21.42 -3.92 -5.32
C ASN A 179 21.06 -3.65 -3.84
N ASN A 180 20.09 -2.74 -3.65
CA ASN A 180 19.61 -2.35 -2.34
C ASN A 180 18.88 -3.53 -1.72
N SER A 181 19.61 -4.43 -1.06
CA SER A 181 19.10 -5.71 -0.52
C SER A 181 17.94 -5.57 0.47
N GLY A 182 17.69 -4.36 0.97
CA GLY A 182 16.55 -4.04 1.83
C GLY A 182 15.28 -3.56 1.11
N LEU A 183 15.32 -3.36 -0.21
CA LEU A 183 14.23 -2.76 -0.99
C LEU A 183 13.74 -3.70 -2.09
N ILE A 184 12.42 -3.81 -2.21
CA ILE A 184 11.75 -4.60 -3.24
C ILE A 184 11.06 -3.64 -4.19
N GLN A 185 11.25 -3.86 -5.49
CA GLN A 185 10.79 -2.95 -6.53
C GLN A 185 9.62 -3.52 -7.33
N THR A 186 8.79 -2.60 -7.80
CA THR A 186 7.69 -2.89 -8.71
C THR A 186 7.77 -1.98 -9.93
N ILE A 187 7.23 -2.43 -11.05
CA ILE A 187 7.04 -1.61 -12.26
C ILE A 187 5.56 -1.50 -12.60
N THR A 188 5.22 -0.47 -13.35
CA THR A 188 3.85 -0.27 -13.87
C THR A 188 3.49 -1.29 -14.95
N LEU A 189 2.18 -1.46 -15.23
CA LEU A 189 1.73 -2.30 -16.35
C LEU A 189 2.21 -1.79 -17.72
N SER A 190 2.36 -0.49 -17.92
CA SER A 190 2.96 0.09 -19.14
C SER A 190 4.42 -0.28 -19.27
N GLN A 191 5.19 -0.23 -18.16
CA GLN A 191 6.59 -0.68 -18.15
C GLN A 191 6.70 -2.19 -18.40
N LEU A 192 5.80 -3.00 -17.81
CA LEU A 192 5.71 -4.44 -18.09
C LEU A 192 5.45 -4.68 -19.58
N LYS A 193 4.48 -3.98 -20.18
CA LYS A 193 4.17 -4.11 -21.61
C LYS A 193 5.40 -3.90 -22.48
N ASN A 194 6.10 -2.78 -22.27
CA ASN A 194 7.30 -2.44 -23.03
C ASN A 194 8.39 -3.51 -22.86
N LEU A 195 8.54 -4.05 -21.65
CA LEU A 195 9.50 -5.11 -21.37
C LEU A 195 9.13 -6.42 -22.09
N LEU A 196 7.86 -6.81 -22.08
CA LEU A 196 7.40 -8.01 -22.81
C LEU A 196 7.58 -7.86 -24.33
N GLU A 197 7.36 -6.67 -24.88
CA GLU A 197 7.60 -6.37 -26.30
C GLU A 197 9.10 -6.40 -26.65
N GLU A 198 9.97 -5.86 -25.78
CA GLU A 198 11.43 -5.90 -25.93
C GLU A 198 11.97 -7.34 -26.04
N TYR A 199 11.37 -8.27 -25.29
CA TYR A 199 11.74 -9.68 -25.27
C TYR A 199 10.91 -10.55 -26.25
N ASP A 200 10.04 -9.94 -27.06
CA ASP A 200 9.10 -10.60 -27.99
C ASP A 200 8.29 -11.72 -27.34
N ILE A 201 7.75 -11.44 -26.15
CA ILE A 201 6.94 -12.37 -25.36
C ILE A 201 5.51 -12.40 -25.87
N ASP A 202 4.97 -13.61 -26.05
CA ASP A 202 3.54 -13.78 -26.24
C ASP A 202 2.80 -13.49 -24.92
N LYS A 203 2.19 -12.31 -24.85
CA LYS A 203 1.46 -11.85 -23.67
C LYS A 203 0.29 -12.77 -23.33
N SER A 204 -0.26 -13.52 -24.29
CA SER A 204 -1.40 -14.43 -24.05
C SER A 204 -1.06 -15.62 -23.14
N LEU A 205 0.23 -15.91 -22.96
CA LEU A 205 0.73 -16.90 -21.99
C LEU A 205 0.65 -16.42 -20.54
N LEU A 206 0.43 -15.12 -20.32
CA LEU A 206 0.38 -14.50 -19.02
C LEU A 206 -1.07 -14.20 -18.61
N THR A 207 -1.40 -14.53 -17.37
CA THR A 207 -2.66 -14.13 -16.73
C THR A 207 -2.36 -13.20 -15.55
N LEU A 208 -2.88 -11.98 -15.60
CA LEU A 208 -2.77 -11.02 -14.51
C LEU A 208 -3.87 -11.26 -13.48
N VAL A 209 -3.48 -11.29 -12.19
CA VAL A 209 -4.38 -11.53 -11.07
C VAL A 209 -4.05 -10.56 -9.95
N ASP A 210 -5.03 -9.81 -9.46
CA ASP A 210 -4.80 -8.95 -8.30
C ASP A 210 -4.33 -9.78 -7.10
N ASP A 211 -3.26 -9.32 -6.46
CA ASP A 211 -2.55 -10.06 -5.42
C ASP A 211 -3.52 -10.42 -4.27
N PRO A 212 -3.76 -11.71 -4.01
CA PRO A 212 -4.70 -12.11 -2.97
C PRO A 212 -4.30 -11.64 -1.57
N THR A 213 -2.99 -11.55 -1.27
CA THR A 213 -2.50 -11.02 0.00
C THR A 213 -2.71 -9.52 0.13
N TYR A 214 -2.66 -8.78 -0.99
CA TYR A 214 -3.07 -7.37 -1.03
C TYR A 214 -4.57 -7.24 -0.75
N LEU A 215 -5.42 -8.04 -1.39
CA LEU A 215 -6.87 -7.99 -1.19
C LEU A 215 -7.29 -8.33 0.24
N ILE A 216 -6.64 -9.34 0.85
CA ILE A 216 -6.85 -9.68 2.28
C ILE A 216 -6.42 -8.52 3.17
N GLY A 217 -5.23 -7.98 2.93
CA GLY A 217 -4.68 -6.86 3.68
C GLY A 217 -5.51 -5.58 3.57
N TRP A 218 -6.00 -5.26 2.37
CA TRP A 218 -6.93 -4.17 2.11
C TRP A 218 -8.18 -4.34 2.96
N LYS A 219 -8.88 -5.48 2.87
CA LYS A 219 -10.09 -5.73 3.69
C LYS A 219 -9.83 -5.59 5.20
N SER A 220 -8.64 -5.96 5.66
CA SER A 220 -8.22 -5.79 7.05
C SER A 220 -8.02 -4.31 7.42
N LEU A 221 -7.32 -3.56 6.59
CA LEU A 221 -7.10 -2.12 6.76
C LEU A 221 -8.40 -1.33 6.69
N GLU A 222 -9.30 -1.69 5.77
CA GLU A 222 -10.65 -1.14 5.73
C GLU A 222 -11.29 -1.29 7.10
N LYS A 223 -11.36 -2.49 7.67
CA LYS A 223 -12.03 -2.72 8.96
C LYS A 223 -11.34 -2.04 10.14
N THR A 224 -10.01 -2.03 10.18
CA THR A 224 -9.25 -1.72 11.42
C THR A 224 -8.47 -0.41 11.35
N GLY A 225 -8.27 0.17 10.17
CA GLY A 225 -7.32 1.28 9.98
C GLY A 225 -5.86 0.92 10.32
N ALA A 226 -5.57 -0.37 10.57
CA ALA A 226 -4.24 -0.85 10.89
C ALA A 226 -3.46 -1.17 9.61
N PRO A 227 -2.17 -0.80 9.53
CA PRO A 227 -1.33 -1.12 8.39
C PRO A 227 -1.27 -2.62 8.14
N PHE A 228 -1.30 -3.00 6.86
CA PHE A 228 -1.20 -4.39 6.45
C PHE A 228 0.11 -4.68 5.74
N LYS A 229 0.42 -5.97 5.66
CA LYS A 229 1.60 -6.54 4.99
C LYS A 229 1.14 -7.57 3.95
N MET A 230 2.01 -7.85 2.99
CA MET A 230 1.81 -8.83 1.92
C MET A 230 3.02 -9.75 1.80
N LEU A 231 3.00 -10.69 0.86
CA LEU A 231 4.13 -11.62 0.65
C LEU A 231 4.97 -11.22 -0.57
N SER A 232 6.29 -11.25 -0.42
CA SER A 232 7.26 -11.16 -1.53
C SER A 232 7.21 -12.40 -2.42
N HIS A 233 7.97 -12.41 -3.51
CA HIS A 233 8.20 -13.62 -4.31
C HIS A 233 8.87 -14.74 -3.49
N SER A 234 9.68 -14.41 -2.49
CA SER A 234 10.28 -15.39 -1.58
C SER A 234 9.36 -15.89 -0.46
N GLY A 235 8.10 -15.44 -0.41
CA GLY A 235 7.16 -15.81 0.65
C GLY A 235 7.39 -15.10 1.99
N ALA A 236 8.32 -14.16 2.06
CA ALA A 236 8.57 -13.35 3.24
C ALA A 236 7.65 -12.11 3.29
N ALA A 237 7.36 -11.63 4.49
CA ALA A 237 6.41 -10.52 4.68
C ALA A 237 7.03 -9.16 4.32
N ILE A 238 6.33 -8.42 3.48
CA ILE A 238 6.72 -7.11 2.96
C ILE A 238 5.61 -6.08 3.16
N ILE A 239 5.97 -4.81 3.13
CA ILE A 239 5.06 -3.70 3.36
C ILE A 239 5.38 -2.54 2.41
N SER A 240 4.36 -1.90 1.84
CA SER A 240 4.57 -0.74 0.98
C SER A 240 5.13 0.43 1.80
N LYS A 241 5.81 1.39 1.17
CA LYS A 241 6.30 2.57 1.90
C LYS A 241 5.19 3.36 2.60
N GLU A 242 3.99 3.42 2.03
CA GLU A 242 2.83 4.11 2.60
C GLU A 242 2.35 3.41 3.87
N GLN A 243 2.16 2.09 3.79
CA GLN A 243 1.77 1.26 4.95
C GLN A 243 2.88 1.23 6.02
N GLY A 244 4.16 1.17 5.61
CA GLY A 244 5.31 1.18 6.51
C GLY A 244 5.47 2.52 7.23
N THR A 245 5.28 3.63 6.53
CA THR A 245 5.29 4.98 7.12
C THR A 245 4.13 5.13 8.11
N LEU A 246 2.93 4.68 7.73
CA LEU A 246 1.77 4.69 8.64
C LEU A 246 2.04 3.84 9.89
N HIS A 247 2.64 2.66 9.75
CA HIS A 247 2.99 1.78 10.86
C HIS A 247 4.01 2.42 11.81
N LEU A 248 5.09 2.99 11.27
CA LEU A 248 6.08 3.71 12.07
C LEU A 248 5.44 4.90 12.77
N PHE A 249 4.61 5.68 12.07
CA PHE A 249 3.95 6.86 12.62
C PHE A 249 2.98 6.51 13.76
N GLN A 250 2.06 5.56 13.55
CA GLN A 250 1.12 5.10 14.58
C GLN A 250 1.85 4.49 15.79
N SER A 251 2.98 3.80 15.54
CA SER A 251 3.74 3.13 16.58
C SER A 251 4.63 4.07 17.39
N LEU A 252 5.21 5.10 16.76
CA LEU A 252 6.23 5.96 17.36
C LEU A 252 5.70 7.34 17.74
N ILE A 253 4.69 7.86 17.04
CA ILE A 253 4.20 9.23 17.21
C ILE A 253 2.85 9.29 17.92
N CYS A 254 1.86 8.51 17.47
CA CYS A 254 0.51 8.58 18.03
C CYS A 254 0.47 8.14 19.50
N GLY A 255 -0.36 8.79 20.31
CA GLY A 255 -0.57 8.42 21.72
C GLY A 255 0.65 8.67 22.62
N VAL A 256 1.51 9.61 22.26
CA VAL A 256 2.67 10.05 23.05
C VAL A 256 2.52 11.53 23.35
N TYR A 257 2.71 11.93 24.60
CA TYR A 257 2.71 13.34 24.96
C TYR A 257 4.06 13.98 24.56
N TRP A 258 4.04 14.88 23.57
CA TRP A 258 5.26 15.41 22.94
C TRP A 258 5.80 16.72 23.55
N ASP A 259 5.08 17.33 24.49
CA ASP A 259 5.56 18.56 25.11
C ASP A 259 6.72 18.25 26.06
N GLY A 260 7.77 19.07 26.00
CA GLY A 260 8.98 18.90 26.81
C GLY A 260 9.95 17.83 26.28
N VAL A 261 9.59 17.05 25.25
CA VAL A 261 10.53 16.11 24.62
C VAL A 261 11.60 16.87 23.84
N PRO A 262 12.91 16.62 24.07
CA PRO A 262 13.99 17.33 23.39
C PRO A 262 13.93 17.18 21.86
N THR A 263 14.11 18.27 21.11
CA THR A 263 14.11 18.24 19.64
C THR A 263 15.11 17.22 19.07
N LYS A 264 16.29 17.05 19.71
CA LYS A 264 17.30 16.09 19.25
C LYS A 264 16.76 14.65 19.22
N GLU A 265 15.87 14.30 20.14
CA GLU A 265 15.21 12.98 20.18
C GLU A 265 14.09 12.91 19.15
N LYS A 266 13.26 13.97 19.05
CA LYS A 266 12.23 14.08 18.00
C LYS A 266 12.83 13.91 16.60
N VAL A 267 13.95 14.56 16.29
CA VAL A 267 14.64 14.46 14.99
C VAL A 267 15.13 13.03 14.71
N GLN A 268 15.67 12.31 15.70
CA GLN A 268 16.12 10.93 15.50
C GLN A 268 14.96 9.99 15.16
N ILE A 269 13.82 10.14 15.86
CA ILE A 269 12.60 9.40 15.57
C ILE A 269 12.07 9.80 14.18
N ALA A 270 12.05 11.10 13.88
CA ALA A 270 11.54 11.63 12.64
C ALA A 270 12.32 11.13 11.42
N ASN A 271 13.65 11.05 11.52
CA ASN A 271 14.52 10.61 10.43
C ASN A 271 14.19 9.19 9.97
N ILE A 272 13.80 8.28 10.87
CA ILE A 272 13.47 6.90 10.51
C ILE A 272 12.15 6.85 9.74
N ILE A 273 11.14 7.60 10.22
CA ILE A 273 9.84 7.72 9.53
C ILE A 273 10.05 8.38 8.16
N HIS A 274 10.86 9.44 8.12
CA HIS A 274 11.14 10.20 6.91
C HIS A 274 11.91 9.39 5.86
N ALA A 275 12.89 8.58 6.29
CA ALA A 275 13.64 7.69 5.40
C ALA A 275 12.71 6.69 4.71
N CYS A 276 11.69 6.17 5.42
CA CYS A 276 10.65 5.33 4.82
C CYS A 276 9.73 6.14 3.89
N ALA A 277 9.27 7.31 4.35
CA ALA A 277 8.28 8.14 3.64
C ALA A 277 8.78 8.71 2.30
N THR A 278 10.09 8.90 2.18
CA THR A 278 10.74 9.49 1.00
C THR A 278 11.24 8.49 -0.03
N LEU A 279 11.04 7.18 0.20
CA LEU A 279 11.33 6.16 -0.80
C LEU A 279 10.57 6.40 -2.11
N GLY A 280 11.14 5.93 -3.21
CA GLY A 280 10.51 5.99 -4.53
C GLY A 280 9.12 5.32 -4.58
N GLN A 281 8.31 5.68 -5.57
CA GLN A 281 7.02 5.03 -5.78
C GLN A 281 7.20 3.55 -6.12
N GLY A 282 6.32 2.69 -5.62
CA GLY A 282 6.37 1.25 -5.91
C GLY A 282 7.48 0.51 -5.18
N ILE A 283 8.05 1.11 -4.12
CA ILE A 283 9.02 0.48 -3.24
C ILE A 283 8.32 -0.20 -2.07
N TYR A 284 8.76 -1.41 -1.80
CA TYR A 284 8.38 -2.23 -0.66
C TYR A 284 9.59 -2.51 0.23
N LEU A 285 9.34 -2.68 1.52
CA LEU A 285 10.34 -3.02 2.52
C LEU A 285 10.01 -4.35 3.17
N TRP A 286 11.02 -5.01 3.71
CA TRP A 286 10.82 -6.13 4.63
C TRP A 286 10.06 -5.66 5.87
N TYR A 287 8.94 -6.31 6.18
CA TYR A 287 8.09 -5.93 7.32
C TYR A 287 8.85 -6.05 8.65
N GLU A 288 9.73 -7.06 8.77
CA GLU A 288 10.58 -7.25 9.94
C GLU A 288 11.50 -6.05 10.23
N ALA A 289 12.01 -5.39 9.18
CA ALA A 289 12.85 -4.21 9.34
C ALA A 289 12.08 -3.03 9.96
N ILE A 290 10.81 -2.86 9.58
CA ILE A 290 9.91 -1.85 10.16
C ILE A 290 9.64 -2.16 11.64
N VAL A 291 9.27 -3.40 11.96
CA VAL A 291 9.01 -3.83 13.34
C VAL A 291 10.27 -3.68 14.21
N SER A 292 11.43 -4.09 13.69
CA SER A 292 12.71 -3.96 14.37
C SER A 292 13.04 -2.50 14.67
N SER A 293 12.79 -1.60 13.71
CA SER A 293 12.98 -0.15 13.90
C SER A 293 12.11 0.39 15.03
N VAL A 294 10.83 -0.03 15.10
CA VAL A 294 9.93 0.36 16.20
C VAL A 294 10.47 -0.10 17.55
N ILE A 295 10.87 -1.38 17.65
CA ILE A 295 11.38 -1.97 18.89
C ILE A 295 12.65 -1.24 19.35
N GLN A 296 13.60 -1.02 18.44
CA GLN A 296 14.88 -0.36 18.75
C GLN A 296 14.66 1.08 19.23
N ILE A 297 13.79 1.85 18.59
CA ILE A 297 13.50 3.23 18.97
C ILE A 297 12.81 3.31 20.33
N ARG A 298 11.79 2.48 20.56
CA ARG A 298 11.13 2.42 21.87
C ARG A 298 12.10 2.03 22.99
N LYS A 299 13.06 1.13 22.69
CA LYS A 299 14.12 0.75 23.64
C LYS A 299 15.12 1.88 23.88
N ALA A 300 15.48 2.66 22.85
CA ALA A 300 16.42 3.76 22.96
C ALA A 300 15.85 4.95 23.75
N PHE A 301 14.56 5.26 23.56
CA PHE A 301 13.89 6.39 24.21
C PHE A 301 12.81 5.94 25.20
N ARG A 302 13.15 4.99 26.07
CA ARG A 302 12.19 4.40 27.04
C ARG A 302 11.47 5.46 27.88
N HIS A 303 12.14 6.56 28.23
CA HIS A 303 11.55 7.66 29.00
C HIS A 303 10.40 8.35 28.27
N ILE A 304 10.43 8.43 26.94
CA ILE A 304 9.32 8.97 26.13
C ILE A 304 8.10 8.03 26.16
N TYR A 305 8.35 6.72 26.18
CA TYR A 305 7.30 5.70 26.03
C TYR A 305 6.86 5.04 27.34
N ALA A 306 7.41 5.46 28.49
CA ALA A 306 7.15 4.84 29.79
C ALA A 306 5.70 5.03 30.27
N ASP A 307 5.09 6.19 29.98
CA ASP A 307 3.76 6.58 30.46
C ASP A 307 2.63 6.24 29.48
N ARG A 308 2.87 5.34 28.52
CA ARG A 308 1.84 4.88 27.57
C ARG A 308 0.84 3.93 28.26
N LYS A 309 0.20 4.38 29.34
CA LYS A 309 -0.93 3.68 29.97
C LYS A 309 -2.13 3.85 29.04
N ALA A 310 -2.59 2.74 28.49
CA ALA A 310 -3.62 2.65 27.44
C ALA A 310 -5.01 3.11 27.93
N THR A 311 -5.17 4.41 28.14
CA THR A 311 -6.47 5.02 28.46
C THR A 311 -7.33 5.19 27.20
N PHE A 312 -6.71 5.37 26.03
CA PHE A 312 -7.39 5.58 24.76
C PHE A 312 -6.92 4.58 23.70
N ASP A 313 -7.85 4.05 22.91
CA ASP A 313 -7.54 3.44 21.61
C ASP A 313 -7.32 4.57 20.59
N VAL A 314 -6.13 5.17 20.62
CA VAL A 314 -5.80 6.42 19.90
C VAL A 314 -5.97 6.36 18.37
N MET A 315 -6.13 5.18 17.79
CA MET A 315 -6.40 4.98 16.36
C MET A 315 -7.67 4.15 16.08
N TYR A 316 -8.41 3.76 17.12
CA TYR A 316 -9.64 2.98 17.03
C TYR A 316 -9.48 1.68 16.25
N HIS A 317 -8.39 0.93 16.48
CA HIS A 317 -8.10 -0.26 15.66
C HIS A 317 -9.11 -1.39 15.82
N LYS A 318 -9.85 -1.38 16.93
CA LYS A 318 -10.85 -2.41 17.27
C LYS A 318 -12.27 -2.02 16.90
N VAL A 319 -12.45 -0.85 16.29
CA VAL A 319 -13.76 -0.26 16.03
C VAL A 319 -13.95 -0.08 14.53
N ALA A 320 -15.14 -0.40 14.03
CA ALA A 320 -15.38 -0.35 12.59
C ALA A 320 -15.34 1.11 12.08
N PRO A 321 -14.89 1.38 10.85
CA PRO A 321 -14.67 2.74 10.36
C PRO A 321 -15.95 3.54 10.19
N THR A 322 -17.08 2.86 9.98
CA THR A 322 -18.42 3.43 9.85
C THR A 322 -19.09 3.66 11.20
N GLU A 323 -18.49 3.19 12.30
CA GLU A 323 -19.00 3.54 13.63
C GLU A 323 -18.80 5.03 13.89
N ILE A 324 -19.75 5.57 14.65
CA ILE A 324 -19.87 6.99 14.92
C ILE A 324 -19.49 7.22 16.37
N VAL A 325 -18.60 8.18 16.60
CA VAL A 325 -18.25 8.67 17.94
C VAL A 325 -18.70 10.12 18.11
N PRO A 326 -19.12 10.53 19.31
CA PRO A 326 -19.42 11.94 19.60
C PRO A 326 -18.20 12.82 19.35
N TYR A 327 -18.42 14.03 18.84
CA TYR A 327 -17.34 15.00 18.63
C TYR A 327 -16.58 15.31 19.94
N SER A 328 -17.26 15.25 21.08
CA SER A 328 -16.66 15.44 22.41
C SER A 328 -15.55 14.43 22.71
N GLU A 329 -15.60 13.23 22.16
CA GLU A 329 -14.54 12.24 22.34
C GLU A 329 -13.25 12.68 21.63
N TYR A 330 -13.37 13.29 20.44
CA TYR A 330 -12.24 13.92 19.75
C TYR A 330 -11.70 15.12 20.55
N GLU A 331 -12.57 15.93 21.17
CA GLU A 331 -12.17 17.01 22.07
C GLU A 331 -11.42 16.50 23.30
N GLU A 332 -11.86 15.38 23.89
CA GLU A 332 -11.18 14.75 25.03
C GLU A 332 -9.78 14.25 24.66
N ILE A 333 -9.64 13.55 23.53
CA ILE A 333 -8.34 13.07 23.05
C ILE A 333 -7.40 14.26 22.75
N THR A 334 -7.89 15.27 22.02
CA THR A 334 -7.08 16.44 21.67
C THR A 334 -6.65 17.22 22.91
N LYS A 335 -7.53 17.35 23.91
CA LYS A 335 -7.20 17.94 25.20
C LYS A 335 -6.20 17.11 26.00
N HIS A 336 -6.36 15.78 26.06
CA HIS A 336 -5.46 14.91 26.82
C HIS A 336 -4.03 14.95 26.28
N PHE A 337 -3.89 15.00 24.96
CA PHE A 337 -2.59 14.92 24.28
C PHE A 337 -2.06 16.26 23.73
N HIS A 338 -2.72 17.38 24.06
CA HIS A 338 -2.40 18.72 23.55
C HIS A 338 -2.29 18.79 22.02
N LEU A 339 -3.25 18.17 21.33
CA LEU A 339 -3.38 18.23 19.89
C LEU A 339 -4.20 19.46 19.49
N PRO A 340 -3.94 20.05 18.31
CA PRO A 340 -4.86 21.02 17.74
C PRO A 340 -6.21 20.35 17.42
N LEU A 341 -7.30 21.05 17.72
CA LEU A 341 -8.63 20.68 17.29
C LEU A 341 -8.87 21.24 15.89
N TYR A 342 -8.97 20.36 14.90
CA TYR A 342 -9.30 20.80 13.55
C TYR A 342 -10.82 20.88 13.37
N THR A 343 -11.29 22.09 13.04
CA THR A 343 -12.68 22.35 12.67
C THR A 343 -12.71 22.79 11.21
N PHE A 344 -13.33 22.00 10.33
CA PHE A 344 -13.52 22.41 8.94
C PHE A 344 -14.93 22.94 8.76
N SER A 345 -15.09 23.98 7.95
CA SER A 345 -16.37 24.66 7.71
C SER A 345 -17.48 23.71 7.26
N ASN A 346 -17.11 22.56 6.67
CA ASN A 346 -18.00 21.52 6.17
C ASN A 346 -18.17 20.33 7.14
N PHE A 347 -17.59 20.39 8.34
CA PHE A 347 -17.53 19.32 9.35
C PHE A 347 -18.15 19.74 10.70
N GLN A 348 -19.12 20.67 10.71
CA GLN A 348 -19.96 20.91 11.90
C GLN A 348 -20.97 19.77 12.09
N VAL A 349 -20.46 18.58 12.37
CA VAL A 349 -21.24 17.40 12.69
C VAL A 349 -21.08 17.08 14.17
N PRO A 350 -22.17 16.83 14.92
CA PRO A 350 -22.10 16.46 16.34
C PRO A 350 -21.36 15.13 16.58
N ASN A 351 -21.11 14.39 15.50
CA ASN A 351 -20.76 12.99 15.44
C ASN A 351 -19.76 12.78 14.29
N LEU A 352 -18.70 12.03 14.53
CA LEU A 352 -17.67 11.71 13.53
C LEU A 352 -17.68 10.21 13.26
N GLU A 353 -17.66 9.83 11.99
CA GLU A 353 -17.34 8.46 11.61
C GLU A 353 -15.83 8.22 11.82
N ILE A 354 -15.48 7.03 12.30
CA ILE A 354 -14.09 6.70 12.67
C ILE A 354 -13.13 6.81 11.48
N TRP A 355 -13.58 6.49 10.26
CA TRP A 355 -12.75 6.69 9.06
C TRP A 355 -12.31 8.15 8.89
N SER A 356 -13.15 9.11 9.29
CA SER A 356 -12.86 10.55 9.19
C SER A 356 -12.02 11.05 10.36
N LEU A 357 -12.23 10.48 11.56
CA LEU A 357 -11.48 10.83 12.76
C LEU A 357 -10.01 10.42 12.69
N ARG A 358 -9.69 9.23 12.13
CA ARG A 358 -8.31 8.72 12.04
C ARG A 358 -7.35 9.69 11.31
N PRO A 359 -7.67 10.22 10.10
CA PRO A 359 -6.89 11.27 9.46
C PRO A 359 -6.70 12.52 10.33
N LEU A 360 -7.74 13.01 10.99
CA LEU A 360 -7.68 14.20 11.85
C LEU A 360 -6.73 13.99 13.03
N LEU A 361 -6.77 12.80 13.64
CA LEU A 361 -5.85 12.42 14.71
C LEU A 361 -4.41 12.34 14.21
N ILE A 362 -4.16 11.75 13.03
CA ILE A 362 -2.81 11.74 12.43
C ILE A 362 -2.30 13.17 12.22
N ILE A 363 -3.11 14.05 11.63
CA ILE A 363 -2.73 15.44 11.39
C ILE A 363 -2.47 16.17 12.72
N GLY A 364 -3.31 15.96 13.73
CA GLY A 364 -3.13 16.50 15.09
C GLY A 364 -1.81 16.03 15.71
N TRP A 365 -1.48 14.76 15.54
CA TRP A 365 -0.23 14.19 16.00
C TRP A 365 1.00 14.74 15.28
N ILE A 366 0.92 14.94 13.96
CA ILE A 366 1.99 15.59 13.19
C ILE A 366 2.22 16.99 13.76
N HIS A 367 1.16 17.78 13.93
CA HIS A 367 1.26 19.14 14.45
C HIS A 367 1.92 19.16 15.85
N SER A 368 1.41 18.35 16.79
CA SER A 368 1.94 18.30 18.15
C SER A 368 3.42 17.86 18.18
N PHE A 369 3.80 16.93 17.29
CA PHE A 369 5.17 16.46 17.18
C PHE A 369 6.14 17.55 16.68
N VAL A 370 5.74 18.37 15.71
CA VAL A 370 6.65 19.32 15.03
C VAL A 370 6.67 20.73 15.61
N LYS A 371 5.63 21.17 16.35
CA LYS A 371 5.33 22.59 16.69
C LYS A 371 6.42 23.44 17.37
N ASP A 372 7.43 22.82 17.96
CA ASP A 372 8.38 23.49 18.85
C ASP A 372 9.69 23.95 18.17
N ASP A 373 10.01 23.45 16.98
CA ASP A 373 11.33 23.67 16.38
C ASP A 373 11.28 23.71 14.85
N ALA A 374 11.83 24.77 14.25
CA ALA A 374 11.85 24.97 12.80
C ALA A 374 12.54 23.83 12.03
N ARG A 375 13.49 23.12 12.66
CA ARG A 375 14.13 21.93 12.04
C ARG A 375 13.15 20.81 11.75
N MET A 376 12.01 20.78 12.44
CA MET A 376 10.97 19.77 12.24
C MET A 376 10.11 20.07 11.00
N LYS A 377 10.14 21.29 10.46
CA LYS A 377 9.32 21.74 9.32
C LYS A 377 9.48 20.82 8.10
N MET A 378 10.71 20.35 7.83
CA MET A 378 11.01 19.49 6.69
C MET A 378 10.27 18.14 6.69
N PHE A 379 9.83 17.65 7.85
CA PHE A 379 9.16 16.35 7.96
C PHE A 379 7.66 16.41 7.67
N ILE A 380 7.03 17.59 7.86
CA ILE A 380 5.57 17.79 7.85
C ILE A 380 4.93 17.20 6.59
N LEU A 381 5.39 17.63 5.42
CA LEU A 381 4.80 17.22 4.14
C LEU A 381 4.95 15.70 3.92
N SER A 382 6.13 15.14 4.22
CA SER A 382 6.39 13.72 4.02
C SER A 382 5.55 12.83 4.94
N PHE A 383 5.34 13.24 6.19
CA PHE A 383 4.52 12.50 7.15
C PHE A 383 3.05 12.59 6.77
N ALA A 384 2.56 13.81 6.55
CA ALA A 384 1.16 14.05 6.22
C ALA A 384 0.78 13.32 4.94
N LYS A 385 1.52 13.53 3.85
CA LYS A 385 1.22 12.90 2.56
C LYS A 385 1.27 11.38 2.65
N THR A 386 2.38 10.81 3.14
CA THR A 386 2.60 9.36 3.05
C THR A 386 1.78 8.57 4.07
N SER A 387 1.61 9.06 5.30
CA SER A 387 0.75 8.39 6.30
C SER A 387 -0.72 8.44 5.91
N ILE A 388 -1.20 9.57 5.38
CA ILE A 388 -2.59 9.67 4.88
C ILE A 388 -2.79 8.80 3.64
N SER A 389 -1.81 8.75 2.72
CA SER A 389 -1.84 7.77 1.61
C SER A 389 -1.97 6.32 2.10
N GLY A 390 -1.32 5.97 3.20
CA GLY A 390 -1.47 4.66 3.84
C GLY A 390 -2.87 4.39 4.40
N LEU A 391 -3.62 5.44 4.77
CA LEU A 391 -5.00 5.33 5.26
C LEU A 391 -6.07 5.41 4.16
N LEU A 392 -5.73 5.76 2.92
CA LEU A 392 -6.73 5.99 1.86
C LEU A 392 -7.69 4.83 1.68
N LEU A 393 -7.19 3.59 1.79
CA LEU A 393 -8.03 2.40 1.67
C LEU A 393 -9.05 2.26 2.80
N ALA A 394 -8.79 2.82 3.98
CA ALA A 394 -9.75 2.87 5.08
C ALA A 394 -10.76 4.03 4.96
N ILE A 395 -10.61 4.89 3.94
CA ILE A 395 -11.48 6.04 3.68
C ILE A 395 -12.41 5.69 2.51
N PRO A 396 -13.73 5.98 2.62
CA PRO A 396 -14.68 5.81 1.51
C PRO A 396 -14.17 6.52 0.25
N GLU A 397 -14.25 5.85 -0.89
CA GLU A 397 -13.64 6.33 -2.14
C GLU A 397 -14.07 7.76 -2.50
N ASN A 398 -15.36 8.06 -2.41
CA ASN A 398 -15.94 9.38 -2.66
C ASN A 398 -15.55 10.47 -1.64
N ARG A 399 -14.77 10.14 -0.60
CA ARG A 399 -14.28 11.07 0.43
C ARG A 399 -12.77 11.23 0.42
N ARG A 400 -12.03 10.48 -0.41
CA ARG A 400 -10.56 10.49 -0.43
C ARG A 400 -9.98 11.85 -0.87
N THR A 401 -10.54 12.49 -1.89
CA THR A 401 -10.13 13.85 -2.31
C THR A 401 -10.32 14.87 -1.20
N LEU A 402 -11.45 14.83 -0.50
CA LEU A 402 -11.72 15.73 0.65
C LEU A 402 -10.66 15.57 1.74
N ILE A 403 -10.27 14.34 2.08
CA ILE A 403 -9.21 14.10 3.08
C ILE A 403 -7.85 14.57 2.57
N ALA A 404 -7.56 14.43 1.28
CA ALA A 404 -6.33 14.94 0.69
C ALA A 404 -6.27 16.48 0.79
N ASP A 405 -7.36 17.18 0.48
CA ASP A 405 -7.46 18.64 0.58
C ASP A 405 -7.29 19.12 2.02
N ILE A 406 -8.01 18.50 2.96
CA ILE A 406 -7.88 18.75 4.41
C ILE A 406 -6.43 18.58 4.88
N THR A 407 -5.76 17.54 4.38
CA THR A 407 -4.35 17.27 4.70
C THR A 407 -3.45 18.40 4.21
N MET A 408 -3.65 18.89 2.99
CA MET A 408 -2.85 19.98 2.41
C MET A 408 -3.11 21.32 3.09
N ASP A 409 -4.36 21.62 3.47
CA ASP A 409 -4.71 22.79 4.26
C ASP A 409 -4.00 22.77 5.61
N ALA A 410 -4.02 21.62 6.31
CA ALA A 410 -3.34 21.47 7.58
C ALA A 410 -1.81 21.61 7.46
N VAL A 411 -1.20 21.06 6.40
CA VAL A 411 0.22 21.24 6.08
C VAL A 411 0.54 22.72 5.89
N THR A 412 -0.31 23.46 5.17
CA THR A 412 -0.14 24.90 4.94
C THR A 412 -0.21 25.68 6.25
N ILE A 413 -1.20 25.39 7.10
CA ILE A 413 -1.35 26.00 8.43
C ILE A 413 -0.09 25.75 9.28
N MET A 414 0.38 24.49 9.34
CA MET A 414 1.57 24.14 10.12
C MET A 414 2.82 24.87 9.61
N ASN A 415 3.01 25.00 8.30
CA ASN A 415 4.16 25.73 7.73
C ASN A 415 4.14 27.22 8.08
N ASN A 416 2.98 27.87 7.99
CA ASN A 416 2.82 29.30 8.30
C ASN A 416 3.11 29.62 9.78
N LEU A 417 2.89 28.67 10.70
CA LEU A 417 3.25 28.82 12.12
C LEU A 417 4.76 28.91 12.35
N PHE A 418 5.58 28.34 11.46
CA PHE A 418 7.04 28.51 11.53
C PHE A 418 7.47 29.83 10.90
N ASP A 419 6.89 30.19 9.76
CA ASP A 419 7.27 31.41 9.03
C ASP A 419 6.97 32.69 9.84
N SER A 420 5.83 32.70 10.54
CA SER A 420 5.47 33.80 11.46
C SER A 420 6.32 33.87 12.75
N LYS A 421 6.92 32.76 13.18
CA LYS A 421 7.88 32.75 14.30
C LYS A 421 9.25 33.27 13.86
N ASP A 422 9.68 32.96 12.64
CA ASP A 422 10.95 33.43 12.07
C ASP A 422 10.93 34.93 11.73
N GLU A 423 9.78 35.48 11.32
CA GLU A 423 9.62 36.93 11.13
C GLU A 423 9.73 37.72 12.45
N LYS A 424 9.25 37.15 13.58
CA LYS A 424 9.42 37.77 14.92
C LYS A 424 10.87 37.75 15.43
N VAL A 425 11.75 36.93 14.84
CA VAL A 425 13.20 36.92 15.16
C VAL A 425 13.96 37.98 14.33
N LYS A 426 13.37 38.52 13.26
CA LYS A 426 13.99 39.57 12.40
C LYS A 426 13.33 40.95 12.45
N GLY A 427 12.25 41.13 13.21
CA GLY A 427 11.55 42.41 13.30
C GLY A 427 11.14 42.73 14.74
N LYS A 428 11.42 43.98 15.17
CA LYS A 428 11.08 44.53 16.48
C LYS A 428 9.64 44.25 16.91
N THR A 429 9.50 44.02 18.21
CA THR A 429 8.30 43.91 19.05
C THR A 429 7.09 44.69 18.55
N VAL A 430 5.95 44.01 18.36
CA VAL A 430 4.61 44.60 18.54
C VAL A 430 3.65 43.57 19.14
N ASP A 431 2.96 44.03 20.17
CA ASP A 431 1.95 43.43 21.03
C ASP A 431 0.77 42.80 20.27
N SER A 432 0.27 41.64 20.72
CA SER A 432 -0.92 41.01 20.14
C SER A 432 -2.11 41.05 21.09
N THR A 433 -2.91 42.11 21.00
CA THR A 433 -4.27 42.14 21.54
C THR A 433 -5.26 41.74 20.44
N GLN A 434 -6.17 40.83 20.81
CA GLN A 434 -7.31 40.31 20.04
C GLN A 434 -8.02 41.36 19.16
N LYS A 435 -8.33 41.00 17.91
CA LYS A 435 -9.46 41.60 17.17
C LYS A 435 -10.31 40.55 16.46
N LYS A 436 -11.55 40.46 16.93
CA LYS A 436 -12.72 39.89 16.26
C LYS A 436 -12.89 40.52 14.87
N HIS A 437 -13.20 39.71 13.87
CA HIS A 437 -13.74 40.20 12.60
C HIS A 437 -15.21 39.84 12.46
N GLN A 438 -16.05 40.87 12.54
CA GLN A 438 -17.44 40.87 12.09
C GLN A 438 -17.45 41.06 10.56
N PHE A 439 -18.12 40.16 9.84
CA PHE A 439 -18.47 40.37 8.44
C PHE A 439 -19.66 41.33 8.33
N LYS A 440 -19.43 42.52 7.75
CA LYS A 440 -20.50 43.42 7.29
C LYS A 440 -21.08 42.88 5.98
N LYS A 441 -22.39 42.63 5.96
CA LYS A 441 -23.19 42.45 4.73
C LYS A 441 -23.27 43.78 3.99
N THR A 442 -22.86 43.81 2.72
CA THR A 442 -23.10 44.93 1.80
C THR A 442 -24.28 44.59 0.91
N THR A 443 -25.45 45.13 1.25
CA THR A 443 -26.66 45.12 0.42
C THR A 443 -26.52 46.23 -0.62
N LYS A 444 -26.36 45.88 -1.92
CA LYS A 444 -26.50 46.85 -3.02
C LYS A 444 -27.98 46.97 -3.39
N LYS A 445 -28.57 48.14 -3.10
CA LYS A 445 -29.82 48.63 -3.70
C LYS A 445 -29.54 49.01 -5.16
N ASN A 446 -30.21 48.34 -6.10
CA ASN A 446 -30.57 48.93 -7.40
C ASN A 446 -32.02 49.40 -7.27
N ASN A 447 -32.30 50.65 -7.65
CA ASN A 447 -33.63 51.08 -8.08
C ASN A 447 -33.53 52.37 -8.90
N GLN A 448 -34.36 52.41 -9.95
CA GLN A 448 -34.68 53.44 -10.96
C GLN A 448 -34.08 53.14 -12.33
N LEU A 449 -34.83 53.10 -13.44
CA LEU A 449 -36.16 53.59 -13.82
C LEU A 449 -36.96 52.45 -14.51
N THR A 450 -38.28 52.43 -14.77
CA THR A 450 -39.25 53.43 -15.28
C THR A 450 -40.68 52.83 -15.19
N ALA A 451 -41.65 53.65 -14.85
CA ALA A 451 -43.11 53.55 -15.08
C ALA A 451 -43.57 55.04 -15.09
N ASP A 452 -44.45 55.60 -15.92
CA ASP A 452 -45.44 55.17 -16.90
C ASP A 452 -45.67 56.38 -17.83
N ILE A 453 -46.09 56.18 -19.09
CA ILE A 453 -47.03 57.08 -19.77
C ILE A 453 -47.99 56.25 -20.64
N ASP A 454 -49.27 56.54 -20.44
CA ASP A 454 -50.50 56.05 -21.05
C ASP A 454 -50.63 56.15 -22.59
N HIS A 455 -51.48 55.26 -23.10
CA HIS A 455 -52.42 55.35 -24.24
C HIS A 455 -52.24 56.43 -25.34
N ALA A 456 -52.22 55.99 -26.61
CA ALA A 456 -53.24 56.36 -27.61
C ALA A 456 -53.07 55.59 -28.95
N GLN A 457 -54.18 54.97 -29.36
CA GLN A 457 -54.74 54.80 -30.72
C GLN A 457 -53.83 54.89 -31.97
N GLY A 458 -53.97 53.90 -32.85
CA GLY A 458 -53.51 53.93 -34.25
C GLY A 458 -53.24 52.55 -34.80
#